data_AF-A0A318JLP4-F1
#
_entry.id   AF-A0A318JLP4-F1
#
_cell.length_a   1.000
_cell.length_b   1.000
_cell.length_c   1.000
_cell.angle_alpha   90.00
_cell.angle_beta   90.00
_cell.angle_gamma   90.00
#
_symmetry.space_group_name_H-M   'P 1'
#
loop_
_entity.id
_entity.type
_entity.pdbx_description
1 polymer ?
#
loop_
_entity_poly.entity_id
_entity_poly.type
_entity_poly.pdbx_seq_one_letter_code
_entity_poly.pdbx_strand_id
1 'polypeptide(L)'
;MDLLKDLCGVDFCDLDFQECIPALEKTDAIGNLVNQLSYNKSFGSNACSSAQAIGINEIAWVVMQLNFSFDDSQTKKKVSDIVRFLGVFNYDDDD
;
A
#
# COMPACT_ATOMS: atom_id res chain seq x y z
N MET A 1 -9.64 -4.84 -10.83
CA MET A 1 -8.64 -5.84 -10.37
C MET A 1 -8.44 -5.59 -8.90
N ASP A 2 -8.56 -6.62 -8.07
CA ASP A 2 -8.46 -6.50 -6.61
C ASP A 2 -7.06 -6.97 -6.22
N LEU A 3 -6.12 -6.03 -6.15
CA LEU A 3 -4.70 -6.36 -5.95
C LEU A 3 -4.45 -7.09 -4.63
N LEU A 4 -5.20 -6.74 -3.58
CA LEU A 4 -5.07 -7.40 -2.27
C LEU A 4 -5.63 -8.83 -2.31
N LYS A 5 -6.73 -9.07 -3.00
CA LYS A 5 -7.25 -10.44 -3.19
C LYS A 5 -6.39 -11.27 -4.14
N ASP A 6 -6.00 -10.68 -5.26
CA ASP A 6 -5.32 -11.36 -6.35
C ASP A 6 -3.85 -11.66 -6.00
N LEU A 7 -3.16 -10.75 -5.29
CA LEU A 7 -1.73 -10.89 -4.97
C LEU A 7 -1.44 -11.18 -3.49
N CYS A 8 -2.35 -10.83 -2.57
CA CYS A 8 -2.15 -11.01 -1.12
C CYS A 8 -3.17 -11.97 -0.48
N GLY A 9 -4.16 -12.47 -1.25
CA GLY A 9 -5.16 -13.40 -0.74
C GLY A 9 -6.12 -12.80 0.30
N VAL A 10 -6.25 -11.47 0.35
CA VAL A 10 -7.19 -10.77 1.22
C VAL A 10 -8.54 -10.69 0.52
N ASP A 11 -9.55 -11.43 1.01
CA ASP A 11 -10.89 -11.49 0.41
C ASP A 11 -11.98 -10.80 1.25
N PHE A 12 -11.57 -10.07 2.30
CA PHE A 12 -12.45 -9.48 3.31
C PHE A 12 -12.29 -7.96 3.46
N CYS A 13 -11.65 -7.27 2.51
CA CYS A 13 -11.57 -5.81 2.46
C CYS A 13 -12.68 -5.20 1.59
N ASP A 14 -13.13 -4.00 1.97
CA ASP A 14 -14.09 -3.23 1.17
C ASP A 14 -13.33 -2.40 0.13
N LEU A 15 -13.62 -2.65 -1.14
CA LEU A 15 -12.93 -2.04 -2.28
C LEU A 15 -13.19 -0.54 -2.40
N ASP A 16 -14.27 -0.03 -1.81
CA ASP A 16 -14.57 1.40 -1.82
C ASP A 16 -13.54 2.21 -1.01
N PHE A 17 -12.80 1.54 -0.12
CA PHE A 17 -11.72 2.12 0.68
C PHE A 17 -10.31 1.80 0.13
N GLN A 18 -10.21 1.21 -1.06
CA GLN A 18 -8.94 0.90 -1.69
C GLN A 18 -8.50 2.01 -2.65
N GLU A 19 -7.30 2.52 -2.43
CA GLU A 19 -6.62 3.43 -3.37
C GLU A 19 -5.46 2.73 -4.05
N CYS A 20 -5.30 3.01 -5.33
CA CYS A 20 -4.28 2.39 -6.17
C CYS A 20 -3.70 3.43 -7.12
N ILE A 21 -2.42 3.75 -6.93
CA ILE A 21 -1.72 4.74 -7.75
C ILE A 21 -0.65 4.01 -8.58
N PRO A 22 -0.80 3.95 -9.92
CA PRO A 22 0.23 3.45 -10.81
C PRO A 22 1.28 4.53 -11.10
N ALA A 23 2.51 4.11 -11.40
CA ALA A 23 3.49 4.97 -12.05
C ALA A 23 3.02 5.31 -13.47
N LEU A 24 3.34 6.52 -13.95
CA LEU A 24 3.04 6.94 -15.33
C LEU A 24 3.87 6.15 -16.36
N GLU A 25 5.08 5.78 -15.97
CA GLU A 25 6.03 4.97 -16.74
C GLU A 25 6.15 3.56 -16.13
N LYS A 26 7.25 2.85 -16.41
CA LYS A 26 7.50 1.50 -15.87
C LYS A 26 7.63 1.47 -14.34
N THR A 27 8.31 2.45 -13.76
CA THR A 27 8.51 2.65 -12.32
C THR A 27 8.63 4.14 -12.03
N ASP A 28 8.36 4.54 -10.79
CA ASP A 28 8.59 5.90 -10.29
C ASP A 28 9.01 5.82 -8.81
N ALA A 29 9.58 6.91 -8.30
CA ALA A 29 9.99 7.03 -6.91
C ALA A 29 8.80 6.82 -5.97
N ILE A 30 8.97 6.01 -4.94
CA ILE A 30 7.87 5.68 -4.02
C ILE A 30 7.20 6.92 -3.41
N GLY A 31 7.97 7.96 -3.11
CA GLY A 31 7.44 9.21 -2.59
C GLY A 31 6.46 9.89 -3.55
N ASN A 32 6.70 9.84 -4.86
CA ASN A 32 5.82 10.43 -5.86
C ASN A 32 4.46 9.74 -5.89
N LEU A 33 4.46 8.42 -5.72
CA LEU A 33 3.23 7.62 -5.69
C LEU A 33 2.49 7.77 -4.35
N VAL A 34 3.22 7.72 -3.22
CA VAL A 34 2.63 7.89 -1.88
C VAL A 34 2.01 9.27 -1.69
N ASN A 35 2.61 10.32 -2.25
CA ASN A 35 2.08 11.69 -2.16
C ASN A 35 0.73 11.88 -2.87
N GLN A 36 0.32 10.94 -3.73
CA GLN A 36 -0.97 10.97 -4.41
C GLN A 36 -2.09 10.26 -3.64
N LEU A 37 -1.75 9.50 -2.60
CA LEU A 37 -2.73 8.83 -1.76
C LEU A 37 -3.44 9.84 -0.85
N SER A 38 -4.71 9.58 -0.55
CA SER A 38 -5.42 10.32 0.51
C SER A 38 -4.69 10.18 1.83
N TYR A 39 -4.76 11.21 2.68
CA TYR A 39 -4.10 11.26 3.99
C TYR A 39 -2.57 11.07 3.98
N ASN A 40 -1.90 11.22 2.83
CA ASN A 40 -0.44 11.12 2.74
C ASN A 40 0.31 12.07 3.68
N LYS A 41 -0.31 13.18 4.08
CA LYS A 41 0.27 14.11 5.06
C LYS A 41 0.45 13.46 6.44
N SER A 42 -0.42 12.53 6.81
CA SER A 42 -0.40 11.86 8.13
C SER A 42 0.54 10.66 8.14
N PHE A 43 0.51 9.81 7.11
CA PHE A 43 1.30 8.57 7.08
C PHE A 43 2.48 8.55 6.10
N GLY A 44 2.52 9.46 5.12
CA GLY A 44 3.37 9.32 3.93
C GLY A 44 4.87 9.26 4.26
N SER A 45 5.32 10.04 5.25
CA SER A 45 6.71 9.99 5.73
C SER A 45 7.06 8.63 6.34
N ASN A 46 6.16 8.04 7.12
CA ASN A 46 6.35 6.72 7.72
C ASN A 46 6.36 5.62 6.64
N ALA A 47 5.43 5.69 5.68
CA ALA A 47 5.38 4.75 4.56
C ALA A 47 6.66 4.78 3.70
N CYS A 48 7.17 5.97 3.38
CA CYS A 48 8.42 6.12 2.63
C CYS A 48 9.63 5.61 3.44
N SER A 49 9.65 5.87 4.74
CA SER A 49 10.72 5.38 5.63
C SER A 49 10.73 3.86 5.72
N SER A 50 9.57 3.22 5.85
CA SER A 50 9.43 1.76 5.82
C SER A 50 9.95 1.16 4.52
N ALA A 51 9.62 1.78 3.38
CA ALA A 51 10.09 1.31 2.09
C ALA A 51 11.62 1.40 1.94
N GLN A 52 12.21 2.52 2.37
CA GLN A 52 13.66 2.69 2.37
C GLN A 52 14.36 1.67 3.28
N ALA A 53 13.77 1.37 4.45
CA ALA A 53 14.32 0.38 5.38
C ALA A 53 14.41 -1.04 4.77
N ILE A 54 13.57 -1.35 3.79
CA ILE A 54 13.59 -2.62 3.05
C ILE A 54 14.19 -2.50 1.63
N GLY A 55 14.85 -1.37 1.33
CA GLY A 55 15.59 -1.16 0.08
C GLY A 55 14.73 -0.85 -1.14
N ILE A 56 13.48 -0.41 -0.95
CA ILE A 56 12.57 -0.03 -2.04
C ILE A 56 12.63 1.47 -2.26
N ASN A 57 13.11 1.86 -3.44
CA ASN A 57 13.21 3.27 -3.85
C ASN A 57 12.26 3.60 -5.01
N GLU A 58 12.04 2.64 -5.91
CA GLU A 58 11.16 2.76 -7.07
C GLU A 58 10.15 1.62 -7.09
N ILE A 59 8.92 1.95 -7.49
CA ILE A 59 7.79 1.01 -7.57
C ILE A 59 6.96 1.32 -8.80
N ALA A 60 6.26 0.30 -9.31
CA ALA A 60 5.32 0.46 -10.42
C ALA A 60 3.90 0.82 -9.94
N TRP A 61 3.54 0.41 -8.72
CA TRP A 61 2.22 0.58 -8.14
C TRP A 61 2.34 0.73 -6.63
N VAL A 62 1.52 1.60 -6.03
CA VAL A 62 1.23 1.60 -4.59
C VAL A 62 -0.25 1.33 -4.38
N VAL A 63 -0.56 0.50 -3.37
CA VAL A 63 -1.92 0.18 -2.97
C VAL A 63 -2.07 0.53 -1.50
N MET A 64 -3.13 1.25 -1.17
CA MET A 64 -3.54 1.56 0.19
C MET A 64 -4.96 1.04 0.42
N GLN A 65 -5.20 0.50 1.59
CA GLN A 65 -6.53 0.11 2.04
C GLN A 65 -6.83 0.84 3.34
N LEU A 66 -7.80 1.75 3.32
CA LEU A 66 -8.24 2.47 4.51
C LEU A 66 -9.08 1.56 5.42
N ASN A 67 -9.14 1.92 6.71
CA ASN A 67 -9.87 1.20 7.75
C ASN A 67 -9.55 -0.31 7.84
N PHE A 68 -8.32 -0.68 7.46
CA PHE A 68 -7.90 -2.07 7.37
C PHE A 68 -6.52 -2.25 7.98
N SER A 69 -6.38 -3.30 8.79
CA SER A 69 -5.10 -3.75 9.33
C SER A 69 -4.83 -5.14 8.76
N PHE A 70 -3.76 -5.25 7.96
CA PHE A 70 -3.37 -6.52 7.38
C PHE A 70 -2.85 -7.47 8.46
N ASP A 71 -3.47 -8.64 8.56
CA ASP A 71 -3.06 -9.73 9.44
C ASP A 71 -2.69 -10.95 8.59
N ASP A 72 -1.40 -11.24 8.50
CA ASP A 72 -0.88 -12.33 7.69
C ASP A 72 -1.37 -13.70 8.19
N SER A 73 -1.77 -13.83 9.46
CA SER A 73 -2.35 -15.08 9.99
C SER A 73 -3.72 -15.42 9.40
N GLN A 74 -4.39 -14.41 8.82
CA GLN A 74 -5.71 -14.56 8.20
C GLN A 74 -5.62 -14.81 6.71
N THR A 75 -4.44 -14.69 6.10
CA THR A 75 -4.26 -14.98 4.67
C THR A 75 -4.03 -16.47 4.45
N LYS A 76 -4.75 -17.05 3.50
CA LYS A 76 -4.59 -18.47 3.11
C LYS A 76 -3.64 -18.65 1.93
N LYS A 77 -3.20 -17.56 1.31
CA LYS A 77 -2.35 -17.56 0.11
C LYS A 77 -1.06 -16.82 0.42
N LYS A 78 0.06 -17.39 -0.04
CA LYS A 78 1.35 -16.73 0.02
C LYS A 78 1.27 -15.41 -0.76
N VAL A 79 1.63 -14.30 -0.11
CA VAL A 79 1.81 -13.00 -0.78
C VAL A 79 2.82 -13.16 -1.91
N SER A 80 2.50 -12.63 -3.09
CA SER A 80 3.39 -12.72 -4.26
C SER A 80 4.76 -12.09 -3.97
N ASP A 81 5.84 -12.71 -4.45
CA ASP A 81 7.21 -12.23 -4.22
C ASP A 81 7.49 -10.89 -4.94
N ILE A 82 6.57 -10.38 -5.75
CA ILE A 82 6.62 -9.04 -6.37
C ILE A 82 5.93 -7.96 -5.54
N VAL A 83 5.21 -8.34 -4.48
CA VAL A 83 4.53 -7.41 -3.56
C VAL A 83 5.35 -7.28 -2.29
N ARG A 84 5.38 -6.07 -1.73
CA ARG A 84 6.05 -5.78 -0.47
C ARG A 84 5.10 -5.02 0.42
N PHE A 85 4.88 -5.55 1.62
CA PHE A 85 4.07 -4.89 2.64
C PHE A 85 4.90 -3.81 3.33
N LEU A 86 4.42 -2.56 3.30
CA LEU A 86 5.13 -1.43 3.91
C LEU A 86 4.74 -1.22 5.38
N GLY A 87 3.54 -1.66 5.78
CA GLY A 87 3.06 -1.53 7.16
C GLY A 87 1.60 -1.13 7.25
N VAL A 88 1.14 -1.03 8.50
CA VAL A 88 -0.12 -0.36 8.87
C VAL A 88 0.26 0.97 9.50
N PHE A 89 -0.39 2.04 9.06
CA PHE A 89 -0.10 3.39 9.52
C PHE A 89 -1.39 4.04 10.01
N ASN A 90 -1.28 4.77 11.12
CA ASN A 90 -2.35 5.65 11.54
C ASN A 90 -2.44 6.83 10.55
N TYR A 91 -3.66 7.27 10.28
CA TYR A 91 -3.93 8.47 9.52
C TYR A 91 -4.91 9.33 10.31
N ASP A 92 -4.83 10.64 10.09
CA ASP A 92 -5.72 11.60 10.71
C ASP A 92 -6.72 12.06 9.65
N ASP A 93 -7.99 11.81 9.91
CA ASP A 93 -9.10 12.38 9.15
C ASP A 93 -9.44 13.72 9.81
N ASP A 94 -8.70 14.77 9.42
CA ASP A 94 -9.05 16.14 9.79
C ASP A 94 -10.34 16.50 9.03
N ASP A 95 -11.50 16.24 9.64
CA ASP A 95 -12.81 16.81 9.25
C ASP A 95 -12.74 18.35 9.15
#